data_AF-Q5DDU2-F1
#
_entry.id   AF-Q5DDU2-F1
#
_cell.length_a   1.000
_cell.length_b   1.000
_cell.length_c   1.000
_cell.angle_alpha   90.00
_cell.angle_beta   90.00
_cell.angle_gamma   90.00
#
_symmetry.space_group_name_H-M   'P 1'
#
loop_
_entity.id
_entity.type
_entity.pdbx_description
1 polymer ?
#
loop_
_entity_poly.entity_id
_entity_poly.type
_entity_poly.pdbx_seq_one_letter_code
_entity_poly.pdbx_strand_id
1 'polypeptide(L)'
;METVCDYLPTSPERRVTVLSDKRKQYTLFISQYFHLRENTKHKPMFHQIQKDLTRMTLLYRRPEMVAMFERILFVWAMRHPGSGYVQGINDLLTPFFIVFLSEYTHVDLNTSGELSLHSDITCEQLNSVEADVFWCTSHLLDTIQDNYTFAQPGLQNNVKMLASLIERIDAKLYQHFMQNDVEFLQFAFRWMNNLLIRELPLRCIIRLWDTYMLSYYSFLMIFVVNVIFKVSYYYYNICQHFIGLMKISI
;
A
#
# COMPACT_ATOMS: atom_id res chain seq x y z
N MET A 1 -9.19 7.97 -9.53
CA MET A 1 -8.07 7.01 -9.56
C MET A 1 -8.06 6.13 -10.79
N GLU A 2 -9.21 5.70 -11.31
CA GLU A 2 -9.29 4.73 -12.42
C GLU A 2 -8.55 5.14 -13.70
N THR A 3 -8.65 6.39 -14.13
CA THR A 3 -7.91 6.90 -15.29
C THR A 3 -6.46 7.25 -14.98
N VAL A 4 -6.10 7.32 -13.70
CA VAL A 4 -4.77 7.77 -13.23
C VAL A 4 -3.84 6.56 -13.06
N CYS A 5 -4.37 5.37 -12.78
CA CYS A 5 -3.62 4.11 -12.75
C CYS A 5 -3.65 3.36 -14.10
N ASP A 6 -3.92 4.05 -15.22
CA ASP A 6 -4.15 3.44 -16.55
C ASP A 6 -5.17 2.27 -16.56
N TYR A 7 -6.02 2.20 -15.54
CA TYR A 7 -7.01 1.14 -15.40
C TYR A 7 -8.16 1.32 -16.39
N LEU A 8 -8.59 2.56 -16.60
CA LEU A 8 -9.58 2.93 -17.60
C LEU A 8 -8.99 3.81 -18.70
N PRO A 9 -9.42 3.60 -19.96
CA PRO A 9 -9.01 4.46 -21.06
C PRO A 9 -9.50 5.89 -20.85
N THR A 10 -8.70 6.85 -21.32
CA THR A 10 -9.09 8.28 -21.34
C THR A 10 -10.38 8.51 -22.14
N SER A 11 -10.59 7.75 -23.22
CA SER A 11 -11.82 7.74 -24.02
C SER A 11 -13.03 7.24 -23.21
N PRO A 12 -14.04 8.08 -22.94
CA PRO A 12 -15.22 7.71 -22.15
C PRO A 12 -16.03 6.56 -22.75
N GLU A 13 -16.16 6.54 -24.08
CA GLU A 13 -16.93 5.54 -24.83
C GLU A 13 -16.41 4.11 -24.62
N ARG A 14 -15.09 3.96 -24.38
CA ARG A 14 -14.45 2.66 -24.16
C ARG A 14 -14.46 2.22 -22.70
N ARG A 15 -14.71 3.12 -21.74
CA ARG A 15 -14.57 2.81 -20.30
C ARG A 15 -15.51 1.71 -19.85
N VAL A 16 -16.78 1.78 -20.26
CA VAL A 16 -17.81 0.80 -19.86
C VAL A 16 -17.44 -0.60 -20.33
N THR A 17 -17.02 -0.75 -21.58
CA THR A 17 -16.60 -2.04 -22.14
C THR A 17 -15.35 -2.57 -21.47
N VAL A 18 -14.30 -1.75 -21.35
CA VAL A 18 -13.03 -2.15 -20.72
C VAL A 18 -13.24 -2.56 -19.26
N LEU A 19 -14.02 -1.79 -18.51
CA LEU A 19 -14.36 -2.11 -17.12
C LEU A 19 -15.10 -3.45 -17.00
N SER A 20 -16.11 -3.67 -17.85
CA SER A 20 -16.84 -4.93 -17.88
C SER A 20 -15.93 -6.13 -18.18
N ASP A 21 -15.04 -5.99 -19.17
CA ASP A 21 -14.12 -7.06 -19.56
C ASP A 21 -13.06 -7.33 -18.48
N LYS A 22 -12.54 -6.28 -17.83
CA LYS A 22 -11.61 -6.40 -16.70
C LYS A 22 -12.24 -7.11 -15.50
N ARG A 23 -13.48 -6.76 -15.15
CA ARG A 23 -14.22 -7.41 -14.05
C ARG A 23 -14.49 -8.88 -14.36
N LYS A 24 -14.94 -9.20 -15.58
CA LYS A 24 -15.10 -10.60 -16.06
C LYS A 24 -13.79 -11.37 -16.02
N GLN A 25 -12.70 -10.77 -16.47
CA GLN A 25 -11.37 -11.40 -16.47
C GLN A 25 -10.91 -11.72 -15.05
N TYR A 26 -11.14 -10.82 -14.09
CA TYR A 26 -10.83 -11.08 -12.70
C TYR A 26 -11.64 -12.26 -12.13
N THR A 27 -12.94 -12.36 -12.45
CA THR A 27 -13.76 -13.52 -12.07
C THR A 27 -13.18 -14.83 -12.59
N LEU A 28 -12.68 -14.85 -13.83
CA LEU A 28 -12.01 -16.03 -14.40
C LEU A 28 -10.75 -16.41 -13.61
N PHE A 29 -9.97 -15.42 -13.15
CA PHE A 29 -8.80 -15.69 -12.30
C PHE A 29 -9.20 -16.30 -10.96
N ILE A 30 -10.28 -15.83 -10.32
CA ILE A 30 -10.78 -16.46 -9.09
C ILE A 30 -11.10 -17.93 -9.34
N SER A 31 -11.89 -18.24 -10.39
CA SER A 31 -12.24 -19.62 -10.73
C SER A 31 -11.01 -20.48 -10.99
N GLN A 32 -10.01 -19.93 -11.69
CA GLN A 32 -8.78 -20.63 -12.04
C GLN A 32 -7.84 -20.89 -10.86
N TYR A 33 -7.72 -19.96 -9.92
CA TYR A 33 -6.65 -20.02 -8.90
C TYR A 33 -7.17 -20.26 -7.48
N PHE A 34 -8.29 -19.65 -7.07
CA PHE A 34 -8.64 -19.57 -5.65
C PHE A 34 -9.00 -20.92 -5.01
N HIS A 35 -9.43 -21.90 -5.80
CA HIS A 35 -9.67 -23.26 -5.32
C HIS A 35 -8.38 -23.98 -4.88
N LEU A 36 -7.21 -23.54 -5.35
CA LEU A 36 -5.91 -24.12 -5.02
C LEU A 36 -5.38 -23.72 -3.63
N ARG A 37 -6.06 -22.82 -2.92
CA ARG A 37 -5.61 -22.28 -1.61
C ARG A 37 -5.44 -23.34 -0.52
N GLU A 38 -6.21 -24.42 -0.60
CA GLU A 38 -6.15 -25.54 0.35
C GLU A 38 -5.10 -26.59 -0.02
N ASN A 39 -4.52 -26.53 -1.22
CA ASN A 39 -3.50 -27.46 -1.66
C ASN A 39 -2.26 -27.34 -0.77
N THR A 40 -1.63 -28.47 -0.41
CA THR A 40 -0.45 -28.52 0.48
C THR A 40 0.64 -27.53 0.09
N LYS A 41 0.85 -27.30 -1.21
CA LYS A 41 1.84 -26.35 -1.74
C LYS A 41 1.51 -24.88 -1.43
N HIS A 42 0.24 -24.49 -1.48
CA HIS A 42 -0.19 -23.09 -1.38
C HIS A 42 -0.80 -22.73 -0.02
N LYS A 43 -1.17 -23.75 0.76
CA LYS A 43 -1.72 -23.63 2.10
C LYS A 43 -0.88 -22.73 3.02
N PRO A 44 0.47 -22.83 3.09
CA PRO A 44 1.28 -21.94 3.93
C PRO A 44 1.16 -20.47 3.56
N MET A 45 1.18 -20.16 2.25
CA MET A 45 1.02 -18.80 1.73
C MET A 45 -0.38 -18.26 2.07
N PHE A 46 -1.43 -19.07 1.90
CA PHE A 46 -2.78 -18.66 2.25
C PHE A 46 -2.92 -18.40 3.76
N HIS A 47 -2.38 -19.26 4.62
CA HIS A 47 -2.39 -19.05 6.07
C HIS A 47 -1.64 -17.77 6.48
N GLN A 48 -0.56 -17.42 5.78
CA GLN A 48 0.14 -16.17 6.00
C GLN A 48 -0.73 -14.96 5.66
N ILE A 49 -1.43 -14.99 4.51
CA ILE A 49 -2.41 -13.96 4.13
C ILE A 49 -3.46 -13.80 5.24
N GLN A 50 -4.07 -14.89 5.68
CA GLN A 50 -5.09 -14.87 6.73
C GLN A 50 -4.58 -14.23 8.02
N LYS A 51 -3.37 -14.61 8.46
CA LYS A 51 -2.73 -14.05 9.65
C LYS A 51 -2.53 -12.55 9.55
N ASP A 52 -2.13 -12.03 8.38
CA ASP A 52 -1.96 -10.59 8.20
C ASP A 52 -3.29 -9.85 8.13
N LEU A 53 -4.31 -10.42 7.47
CA LEU A 53 -5.64 -9.82 7.42
C LEU A 53 -6.30 -9.73 8.80
N THR A 54 -6.07 -10.69 9.69
CA THR A 54 -6.60 -10.61 11.08
C THR A 54 -6.05 -9.42 11.87
N ARG A 55 -4.91 -8.85 11.44
CA ARG A 55 -4.27 -7.68 12.07
C ARG A 55 -4.69 -6.35 11.46
N MET A 56 -5.52 -6.37 10.40
CA MET A 56 -6.01 -5.17 9.77
C MET A 56 -7.29 -4.68 10.47
N THR A 57 -7.19 -3.58 11.23
CA THR A 57 -8.34 -3.01 11.97
C THR A 57 -9.51 -2.66 11.05
N LEU A 58 -9.23 -2.24 9.81
CA LEU A 58 -10.21 -2.00 8.75
C LEU A 58 -11.21 -3.16 8.58
N LEU A 59 -10.73 -4.40 8.72
CA LEU A 59 -11.49 -5.62 8.42
C LEU A 59 -12.14 -6.22 9.68
N TYR A 60 -12.02 -5.54 10.83
CA TYR A 60 -12.57 -6.03 12.09
C TYR A 60 -14.08 -6.25 11.97
N ARG A 61 -14.54 -7.47 12.26
CA ARG A 61 -15.95 -7.91 12.17
C ARG A 61 -16.59 -7.72 10.77
N ARG A 62 -15.80 -7.76 9.70
CA ARG A 62 -16.27 -7.68 8.29
C ARG A 62 -15.89 -8.94 7.48
N PRO A 63 -16.52 -10.10 7.73
CA PRO A 63 -16.10 -11.37 7.11
C PRO A 63 -16.17 -11.35 5.58
N GLU A 64 -17.14 -10.64 4.99
CA GLU A 64 -17.28 -10.46 3.55
C GLU A 64 -16.07 -9.73 2.93
N MET A 65 -15.56 -8.71 3.62
CA MET A 65 -14.39 -7.94 3.18
C MET A 65 -13.09 -8.71 3.43
N VAL A 66 -13.01 -9.49 4.52
CA VAL A 66 -11.87 -10.41 4.74
C VAL A 66 -11.78 -11.40 3.59
N ALA A 67 -12.89 -12.04 3.22
CA ALA A 67 -12.92 -12.99 2.11
C ALA A 67 -12.55 -12.35 0.77
N MET A 68 -12.94 -11.08 0.55
CA MET A 68 -12.55 -10.27 -0.60
C MET A 68 -11.03 -10.07 -0.65
N PHE A 69 -10.42 -9.61 0.45
CA PHE A 69 -8.97 -9.40 0.55
C PHE A 69 -8.19 -10.71 0.39
N GLU A 70 -8.68 -11.81 0.97
CA GLU A 70 -8.10 -13.15 0.79
C GLU A 70 -8.05 -13.54 -0.68
N ARG A 71 -9.14 -13.33 -1.44
CA ARG A 71 -9.19 -13.63 -2.88
C ARG A 71 -8.24 -12.77 -3.68
N ILE A 72 -8.25 -11.45 -3.49
CA ILE A 72 -7.36 -10.53 -4.19
C ILE A 72 -5.89 -10.91 -3.98
N LEU A 73 -5.47 -11.04 -2.72
CA LEU A 73 -4.08 -11.30 -2.37
C LEU A 73 -3.61 -12.67 -2.85
N PHE A 74 -4.45 -13.70 -2.68
CA PHE A 74 -4.09 -15.05 -3.10
C PHE A 74 -4.00 -15.18 -4.62
N VAL A 75 -5.00 -14.66 -5.36
CA VAL A 75 -5.00 -14.67 -6.83
C VAL A 75 -3.82 -13.86 -7.37
N TRP A 76 -3.53 -12.69 -6.79
CA TRP A 76 -2.37 -11.90 -7.18
C TRP A 76 -1.06 -12.67 -6.98
N ALA A 77 -0.86 -13.26 -5.79
CA ALA A 77 0.35 -14.02 -5.47
C ALA A 77 0.54 -15.25 -6.39
N MET A 78 -0.54 -15.97 -6.72
CA MET A 78 -0.50 -17.10 -7.65
C MET A 78 -0.07 -16.70 -9.06
N ARG A 79 -0.39 -15.47 -9.48
CA ARG A 79 -0.02 -14.93 -10.79
C ARG A 79 1.40 -14.34 -10.83
N HIS A 80 2.01 -14.10 -9.66
CA HIS A 80 3.35 -13.51 -9.54
C HIS A 80 4.28 -14.42 -8.73
N PRO A 81 4.63 -15.62 -9.22
CA PRO A 81 5.40 -16.61 -8.45
C PRO A 81 6.82 -16.14 -8.07
N GLY A 82 7.38 -15.13 -8.76
CA GLY A 82 8.67 -14.53 -8.40
C GLY A 82 8.63 -13.74 -7.09
N SER A 83 7.44 -13.29 -6.67
CA SER A 83 7.20 -12.60 -5.40
C SER A 83 6.43 -13.48 -4.42
N GLY A 84 5.36 -14.14 -4.89
CA GLY A 84 4.37 -14.76 -4.02
C GLY A 84 3.65 -13.71 -3.18
N TYR A 85 3.19 -14.09 -1.99
CA TYR A 85 2.68 -13.13 -1.02
C TYR A 85 3.80 -12.67 -0.08
N VAL A 86 3.97 -11.35 0.04
CA VAL A 86 4.90 -10.71 0.96
C VAL A 86 4.12 -9.79 1.90
N GLN A 87 4.40 -9.88 3.20
CA GLN A 87 3.75 -9.04 4.21
C GLN A 87 3.96 -7.55 3.89
N GLY A 88 2.86 -6.80 3.87
CA GLY A 88 2.82 -5.40 3.49
C GLY A 88 2.05 -5.14 2.21
N ILE A 89 1.97 -6.13 1.30
CA ILE A 89 1.10 -6.05 0.11
C ILE A 89 -0.37 -5.88 0.53
N ASN A 90 -0.80 -6.54 1.61
CA ASN A 90 -2.14 -6.41 2.18
C ASN A 90 -2.52 -4.95 2.50
N ASP A 91 -1.56 -4.12 2.91
CA ASP A 91 -1.83 -2.71 3.22
C ASP A 91 -2.07 -1.88 1.95
N LEU A 92 -1.41 -2.24 0.84
CA LEU A 92 -1.52 -1.52 -0.43
C LEU A 92 -2.91 -1.61 -1.05
N LEU A 93 -3.72 -2.61 -0.67
CA LEU A 93 -5.11 -2.70 -1.08
C LEU A 93 -5.97 -1.61 -0.44
N THR A 94 -5.59 -1.11 0.74
CA THR A 94 -6.44 -0.25 1.59
C THR A 94 -6.85 1.06 0.91
N PRO A 95 -5.94 1.85 0.30
CA PRO A 95 -6.32 3.10 -0.34
C PRO A 95 -7.27 2.87 -1.53
N PHE A 96 -6.99 1.88 -2.37
CA PHE A 96 -7.88 1.53 -3.49
C PHE A 96 -9.23 1.05 -3.00
N PHE A 97 -9.25 0.16 -2.00
CA PHE A 97 -10.47 -0.37 -1.41
C PHE A 97 -11.37 0.76 -0.91
N ILE A 98 -10.84 1.67 -0.11
CA ILE A 98 -11.62 2.77 0.48
C ILE A 98 -12.16 3.71 -0.60
N VAL A 99 -11.35 4.04 -1.60
CA VAL A 99 -11.77 4.90 -2.71
C VAL A 99 -12.90 4.27 -3.52
N PHE A 100 -12.76 3.01 -3.93
CA PHE A 100 -13.81 2.32 -4.69
C PHE A 100 -15.07 2.05 -3.87
N LEU A 101 -14.90 1.76 -2.57
CA LEU A 101 -16.04 1.59 -1.68
C LEU A 101 -16.83 2.89 -1.51
N SER A 102 -16.14 4.04 -1.49
CA SER A 102 -16.75 5.36 -1.34
C SER A 102 -17.68 5.78 -2.48
N GLU A 103 -17.64 5.07 -3.63
CA GLU A 103 -18.57 5.29 -4.74
C GLU A 103 -19.99 4.79 -4.41
N TYR A 104 -20.13 3.87 -3.46
CA TYR A 104 -21.38 3.20 -3.13
C TYR A 104 -21.95 3.59 -1.76
N THR A 105 -21.11 4.03 -0.83
CA THR A 105 -21.52 4.43 0.52
C THR A 105 -20.56 5.46 1.09
N HIS A 106 -21.00 6.24 2.07
CA HIS A 106 -20.07 7.09 2.82
C HIS A 106 -19.20 6.20 3.72
N VAL A 107 -17.89 6.36 3.60
CA VAL A 107 -16.89 5.54 4.28
C VAL A 107 -16.15 6.37 5.30
N ASP A 108 -16.20 5.94 6.56
CA ASP A 108 -15.48 6.57 7.66
C ASP A 108 -14.54 5.58 8.34
N LEU A 109 -13.39 6.09 8.78
CA LEU A 109 -12.45 5.36 9.63
C LEU A 109 -12.36 6.08 10.97
N ASN A 110 -12.60 5.35 12.06
CA ASN A 110 -12.38 5.92 13.40
C ASN A 110 -10.87 6.06 13.69
N THR A 111 -10.53 6.64 14.85
CA THR A 111 -9.13 6.86 15.25
C THR A 111 -8.30 5.57 15.30
N SER A 112 -8.94 4.42 15.55
CA SER A 112 -8.31 3.11 15.58
C SER A 112 -8.15 2.48 14.19
N GLY A 113 -8.75 3.07 13.16
CA GLY A 113 -8.77 2.56 11.79
C GLY A 113 -9.85 1.52 11.51
N GLU A 114 -10.88 1.42 12.35
CA GLU A 114 -12.03 0.55 12.12
C GLU A 114 -13.00 1.19 11.11
N LEU A 115 -13.54 0.35 10.22
CA LEU A 115 -14.41 0.77 9.12
C LEU A 115 -15.87 0.93 9.53
N SER A 116 -16.40 2.13 9.33
CA SER A 116 -17.81 2.44 9.42
C SER A 116 -18.39 2.74 8.03
N LEU A 117 -19.52 2.12 7.73
CA LEU A 117 -20.29 2.36 6.51
C LEU A 117 -21.65 2.95 6.90
N HIS A 118 -22.09 3.97 6.18
CA HIS A 118 -23.41 4.59 6.43
C HIS A 118 -24.56 3.79 5.85
N SER A 119 -24.30 2.96 4.84
CA SER A 119 -25.28 2.09 4.21
C SER A 119 -24.67 0.73 3.89
N ASP A 120 -25.51 -0.29 3.87
CA ASP A 120 -25.10 -1.63 3.44
C ASP A 120 -24.71 -1.63 1.96
N ILE A 121 -23.81 -2.55 1.61
CA ILE A 121 -23.29 -2.74 0.25
C ILE A 121 -23.77 -4.09 -0.25
N THR A 122 -24.28 -4.12 -1.48
CA THR A 122 -24.73 -5.35 -2.11
C THR A 122 -23.55 -6.21 -2.54
N CYS A 123 -23.76 -7.52 -2.68
CA CYS A 123 -22.72 -8.44 -3.17
C CYS A 123 -22.19 -8.05 -4.56
N GLU A 124 -23.04 -7.52 -5.45
CA GLU A 124 -22.64 -7.11 -6.79
C GLU A 124 -21.72 -5.88 -6.78
N GLN A 125 -22.02 -4.91 -5.93
CA GLN A 125 -21.14 -3.74 -5.71
C GLN A 125 -19.81 -4.17 -5.10
N LEU A 126 -19.82 -5.06 -4.11
CA LEU A 126 -18.59 -5.55 -3.49
C LEU A 126 -17.73 -6.35 -4.50
N ASN A 127 -18.34 -7.16 -5.37
CA ASN A 127 -17.63 -7.87 -6.44
C ASN A 127 -17.01 -6.90 -7.46
N SER A 128 -17.68 -5.79 -7.74
CA SER A 128 -17.15 -4.73 -8.61
C SER A 128 -15.93 -4.07 -7.96
N VAL A 129 -16.05 -3.66 -6.70
CA VAL A 129 -14.94 -3.12 -5.89
C VAL A 129 -13.76 -4.08 -5.85
N GLU A 130 -14.01 -5.37 -5.61
CA GLU A 130 -12.97 -6.41 -5.53
C GLU A 130 -12.11 -6.47 -6.79
N ALA A 131 -12.75 -6.49 -7.96
CA ALA A 131 -12.06 -6.53 -9.24
C ALA A 131 -11.26 -5.25 -9.51
N ASP A 132 -11.82 -4.09 -9.19
CA ASP A 132 -11.17 -2.80 -9.43
C ASP A 132 -9.95 -2.61 -8.50
N VAL A 133 -10.07 -3.03 -7.23
CA VAL A 133 -8.96 -3.09 -6.27
C VAL A 133 -7.86 -4.02 -6.78
N PHE A 134 -8.22 -5.22 -7.28
CA PHE A 134 -7.25 -6.15 -7.84
C PHE A 134 -6.43 -5.51 -8.96
N TRP A 135 -7.10 -4.91 -9.96
CA TRP A 135 -6.41 -4.36 -11.12
C TRP A 135 -5.56 -3.13 -10.79
N CYS A 136 -6.06 -2.21 -9.97
CA CYS A 136 -5.28 -1.03 -9.58
C CYS A 136 -4.09 -1.40 -8.68
N THR A 137 -4.27 -2.38 -7.78
CA THR A 137 -3.16 -2.90 -6.96
C THR A 137 -2.13 -3.63 -7.83
N SER A 138 -2.56 -4.44 -8.81
CA SER A 138 -1.67 -5.07 -9.78
C SER A 138 -0.83 -4.05 -10.52
N HIS A 139 -1.46 -2.99 -11.05
CA HIS A 139 -0.76 -1.94 -11.76
C HIS A 139 0.26 -1.20 -10.88
N LEU A 140 -0.11 -0.88 -9.63
CA LEU A 140 0.83 -0.32 -8.66
C LEU A 140 2.03 -1.25 -8.46
N LEU A 141 1.78 -2.53 -8.18
CA LEU A 141 2.83 -3.51 -7.91
C LEU A 141 3.74 -3.75 -9.12
N ASP A 142 3.23 -3.62 -10.34
CA ASP A 142 4.03 -3.71 -11.58
C ASP A 142 5.12 -2.61 -11.65
N THR A 143 4.90 -1.46 -11.00
CA THR A 143 5.90 -0.38 -10.94
C THR A 143 6.99 -0.60 -9.88
N ILE A 144 6.78 -1.54 -8.95
CA ILE A 144 7.64 -1.77 -7.78
C ILE A 144 7.87 -3.28 -7.52
N GLN A 145 7.89 -4.10 -8.58
CA GLN A 145 7.95 -5.56 -8.44
C GLN A 145 9.17 -6.04 -7.64
N ASP A 146 10.33 -5.41 -7.85
CA ASP A 146 11.60 -5.74 -7.20
C ASP A 146 11.62 -5.47 -5.69
N ASN A 147 10.66 -4.69 -5.17
CA ASN A 147 10.45 -4.52 -3.73
C ASN A 147 9.91 -5.81 -3.06
N TYR A 148 9.28 -6.70 -3.82
CA TYR A 148 8.60 -7.89 -3.30
C TYR A 148 9.14 -9.20 -3.85
N THR A 149 10.17 -9.19 -4.70
CA THR A 149 10.90 -10.41 -5.11
C THR A 149 11.79 -10.93 -3.99
N PHE A 150 12.34 -12.14 -4.15
CA PHE A 150 13.29 -12.74 -3.19
C PHE A 150 14.42 -11.76 -2.81
N ALA A 151 14.72 -11.70 -1.51
CA ALA A 151 15.65 -10.76 -0.87
C ALA A 151 15.27 -9.26 -0.97
N GLN A 152 14.20 -8.90 -1.68
CA GLN A 152 13.65 -7.55 -1.81
C GLN A 152 14.65 -6.46 -2.27
N PRO A 153 15.46 -6.71 -3.32
CA PRO A 153 16.53 -5.80 -3.79
C PRO A 153 16.06 -4.37 -4.02
N GLY A 154 14.83 -4.18 -4.50
CA GLY A 154 14.24 -2.85 -4.70
C GLY A 154 14.18 -2.05 -3.41
N LEU A 155 13.77 -2.67 -2.29
CA LEU A 155 13.69 -1.99 -1.00
C LEU A 155 15.07 -1.57 -0.51
N GLN A 156 16.09 -2.42 -0.63
CA GLN A 156 17.44 -2.03 -0.21
C GLN A 156 18.02 -0.92 -1.08
N ASN A 157 17.76 -0.94 -2.38
CA ASN A 157 18.18 0.14 -3.29
C ASN A 157 17.47 1.46 -2.95
N ASN A 158 16.17 1.42 -2.67
CA ASN A 158 15.38 2.59 -2.31
C ASN A 158 15.85 3.20 -0.97
N VAL A 159 16.17 2.37 0.02
CA VAL A 159 16.74 2.83 1.30
C VAL A 159 18.13 3.45 1.12
N LYS A 160 19.00 2.85 0.30
CA LYS A 160 20.32 3.43 -0.01
C LYS A 160 20.18 4.78 -0.72
N MET A 161 19.26 4.88 -1.68
CA MET A 161 18.99 6.13 -2.38
C MET A 161 18.49 7.21 -1.43
N LEU A 162 17.60 6.88 -0.49
CA LEU A 162 17.15 7.79 0.56
C LEU A 162 18.33 8.31 1.40
N ALA A 163 19.21 7.41 1.85
CA ALA A 163 20.39 7.78 2.64
C ALA A 163 21.28 8.77 1.87
N SER A 164 21.60 8.47 0.61
CA SER A 164 22.40 9.36 -0.25
C SER A 164 21.74 10.71 -0.52
N LEU A 165 20.41 10.77 -0.60
CA LEU A 165 19.69 12.03 -0.78
C LEU A 165 19.68 12.88 0.49
N ILE A 166 19.48 12.25 1.65
CA ILE A 166 19.54 12.96 2.93
C ILE A 166 20.95 13.50 3.19
N GLU A 167 22.00 12.73 2.88
CA GLU A 167 23.38 13.21 2.96
C GLU A 167 23.61 14.49 2.12
N ARG A 168 23.03 14.56 0.92
CA ARG A 168 23.17 15.72 0.01
C ARG A 168 22.33 16.93 0.42
N ILE A 169 21.13 16.69 0.95
CA ILE A 169 20.16 17.76 1.26
C ILE A 169 20.36 18.29 2.68
N ASP A 170 20.60 17.41 3.65
CA ASP A 170 20.79 17.72 5.06
C ASP A 170 21.92 16.87 5.65
N ALA A 171 23.16 17.24 5.31
CA ALA A 171 24.36 16.57 5.79
C ALA A 171 24.44 16.53 7.32
N LYS A 172 23.90 17.54 8.03
CA LYS A 172 23.91 17.57 9.51
C LYS A 172 23.04 16.44 10.07
N LEU A 173 21.85 16.26 9.51
CA LEU A 173 20.95 15.17 9.88
C LEU A 173 21.56 13.80 9.56
N TYR A 174 22.14 13.64 8.37
CA TYR A 174 22.81 12.39 8.01
C TYR A 174 23.94 12.04 8.99
N GLN A 175 24.83 13.00 9.28
CA GLN A 175 25.92 12.80 10.24
C GLN A 175 25.40 12.50 11.64
N HIS A 176 24.30 13.11 12.06
CA HIS A 176 23.66 12.80 13.33
C HIS A 176 23.20 11.33 13.40
N PHE A 177 22.58 10.80 12.34
CA PHE A 177 22.23 9.38 12.30
C PHE A 177 23.46 8.48 12.38
N MET A 178 24.52 8.79 11.63
CA MET A 178 25.76 8.00 11.64
C MET A 178 26.46 8.03 13.00
N GLN A 179 26.49 9.18 13.68
CA GLN A 179 27.09 9.33 15.01
C GLN A 179 26.32 8.60 16.13
N ASN A 180 25.04 8.30 15.91
CA ASN A 180 24.19 7.59 16.86
C ASN A 180 23.93 6.14 16.43
N ASP A 181 24.72 5.60 15.50
CA ASP A 181 24.60 4.23 14.98
C ASP A 181 23.19 3.90 14.46
N VAL A 182 22.47 4.90 13.92
CA VAL A 182 21.14 4.74 13.35
C VAL A 182 21.25 4.38 11.88
N GLU A 183 20.97 3.12 11.56
CA GLU A 183 20.95 2.65 10.18
C GLU A 183 19.60 2.97 9.52
N PHE A 184 19.64 3.52 8.30
CA PHE A 184 18.44 3.87 7.54
C PHE A 184 17.49 2.69 7.35
N LEU A 185 18.01 1.47 7.24
CA LEU A 185 17.19 0.27 7.06
C LEU A 185 16.24 0.03 8.24
N GLN A 186 16.64 0.38 9.46
CA GLN A 186 15.86 0.13 10.69
C GLN A 186 14.50 0.84 10.68
N PHE A 187 14.42 2.02 10.07
CA PHE A 187 13.16 2.79 10.00
C PHE A 187 12.59 2.86 8.58
N ALA A 188 13.43 3.02 7.56
CA ALA A 188 12.96 3.28 6.20
C ALA A 188 12.44 2.03 5.50
N PHE A 189 12.83 0.83 5.93
CA PHE A 189 12.33 -0.41 5.33
C PHE A 189 10.80 -0.47 5.37
N ARG A 190 10.18 -0.22 6.54
CA ARG A 190 8.72 -0.21 6.67
C ARG A 190 8.08 0.89 5.82
N TRP A 191 8.72 2.05 5.72
CA TRP A 191 8.21 3.16 4.92
C TRP A 191 8.15 2.79 3.44
N MET A 192 9.22 2.20 2.92
CA MET A 192 9.32 1.75 1.52
C MET A 192 8.38 0.57 1.26
N ASN A 193 8.37 -0.45 2.13
CA ASN A 193 7.58 -1.66 1.96
C ASN A 193 6.06 -1.41 1.94
N ASN A 194 5.60 -0.44 2.74
CA ASN A 194 4.18 -0.11 2.89
C ASN A 194 3.82 1.24 2.26
N LEU A 195 4.69 1.85 1.47
CA LEU A 195 4.47 3.15 0.84
C LEU A 195 3.92 4.23 1.79
N LEU A 196 4.50 4.32 2.99
CA LEU A 196 4.11 5.21 4.09
C LEU A 196 2.71 5.00 4.67
N ILE A 197 1.94 4.00 4.24
CA ILE A 197 0.55 3.76 4.72
C ILE A 197 0.48 3.65 6.25
N ARG A 198 1.51 3.07 6.87
CA ARG A 198 1.60 2.88 8.32
C ARG A 198 1.97 4.15 9.10
N GLU A 199 2.25 5.24 8.40
CA GLU A 199 2.89 6.43 8.96
C GLU A 199 2.03 7.69 8.88
N LEU A 200 1.05 7.70 7.98
CA LEU A 200 0.18 8.84 7.74
C LEU A 200 -1.28 8.40 7.80
N PRO A 201 -2.21 9.27 8.23
CA PRO A 201 -3.63 9.00 8.12
C PRO A 201 -4.02 8.66 6.68
N LEU A 202 -4.98 7.75 6.50
CA LEU A 202 -5.34 7.24 5.16
C LEU A 202 -5.73 8.36 4.18
N ARG A 203 -6.43 9.41 4.63
CA ARG A 203 -6.76 10.59 3.79
C ARG A 203 -5.51 11.24 3.17
N CYS A 204 -4.41 11.28 3.93
CA CYS A 204 -3.15 11.83 3.44
C CYS A 204 -2.50 10.88 2.44
N ILE A 205 -2.60 9.55 2.66
CA ILE A 205 -2.12 8.53 1.73
C ILE A 205 -2.85 8.60 0.40
N ILE A 206 -4.19 8.68 0.42
CA ILE A 206 -5.00 8.82 -0.79
C ILE A 206 -4.55 10.04 -1.59
N ARG A 207 -4.43 11.20 -0.93
CA ARG A 207 -3.95 12.43 -1.58
C ARG A 207 -2.50 12.32 -2.08
N LEU A 208 -1.65 11.62 -1.35
CA LEU A 208 -0.26 11.40 -1.73
C LEU A 208 -0.19 10.50 -2.98
N TRP A 209 -1.01 9.45 -3.02
CA TRP A 209 -1.10 8.51 -4.13
C TRP A 209 -1.68 9.16 -5.39
N ASP A 210 -2.58 10.15 -5.26
CA ASP A 210 -2.98 10.98 -6.41
C ASP A 210 -1.76 11.63 -7.08
N THR A 211 -0.72 11.98 -6.31
CA THR A 211 0.51 12.57 -6.85
C THR A 211 1.44 11.49 -7.42
N TYR A 212 1.56 10.35 -6.73
CA TYR A 212 2.41 9.24 -7.15
C TYR A 212 2.00 8.63 -8.50
N MET A 213 0.71 8.63 -8.78
CA MET A 213 0.15 8.03 -9.98
C MET A 213 0.08 9.01 -11.16
N LEU A 214 0.54 10.27 -11.00
CA LEU A 214 0.67 11.19 -12.12
C LEU A 214 1.95 10.87 -12.93
N SER A 215 1.77 10.65 -14.22
CA SER A 215 2.80 10.16 -15.17
C SER A 215 4.00 11.08 -15.43
N TYR A 216 4.12 12.22 -14.74
CA TYR A 216 5.14 13.24 -15.04
C TYR A 216 6.50 12.98 -14.39
N TYR A 217 6.57 12.18 -13.32
CA TYR A 217 7.82 11.83 -12.65
C TYR A 217 7.82 10.35 -12.26
N SER A 218 9.01 9.76 -12.05
CA SER A 218 9.07 8.39 -11.53
C SER A 218 8.45 8.34 -10.13
N PHE A 219 7.55 7.38 -9.92
CA PHE A 219 6.90 7.09 -8.64
C PHE A 219 7.88 7.20 -7.47
N LEU A 220 9.06 6.61 -7.65
CA LEU A 220 10.13 6.57 -6.68
C LEU A 220 10.70 7.95 -6.34
N MET A 221 10.81 8.88 -7.29
CA MET A 221 11.33 10.23 -7.03
C MET A 221 10.36 11.04 -6.16
N ILE A 222 9.06 11.01 -6.49
CA ILE A 222 8.03 11.70 -5.68
C ILE A 222 7.94 11.03 -4.30
N PHE A 223 7.98 9.70 -4.24
CA PHE A 223 7.95 8.95 -3.00
C PHE A 223 9.09 9.37 -2.06
N VAL A 224 10.32 9.38 -2.58
CA VAL A 224 11.50 9.67 -1.77
C VAL A 224 11.54 11.12 -1.31
N VAL A 225 11.06 12.08 -2.12
CA VAL A 225 10.90 13.48 -1.67
C VAL A 225 9.93 13.57 -0.48
N ASN A 226 8.81 12.85 -0.51
CA ASN A 226 7.86 12.86 0.60
C ASN A 226 8.41 12.17 1.86
N VAL A 227 9.20 11.12 1.69
CA VAL A 227 9.95 10.52 2.79
C VAL A 227 10.93 11.53 3.40
N ILE A 228 11.66 12.29 2.58
CA ILE A 228 12.57 13.34 3.04
C ILE A 228 11.81 14.42 3.82
N PHE A 229 10.68 14.91 3.30
CA PHE A 229 9.85 15.87 4.04
C PHE A 229 9.40 15.32 5.40
N LYS A 230 9.00 14.05 5.47
CA LYS A 230 8.66 13.42 6.75
C LYS A 230 9.86 13.39 7.68
N VAL A 231 11.03 12.95 7.21
CA VAL A 231 12.27 12.87 8.00
C VAL A 231 12.67 14.24 8.53
N SER A 232 12.70 15.26 7.68
CA SER A 232 13.02 16.63 8.08
C SER A 232 11.96 17.17 9.06
N TYR A 233 10.67 17.00 8.79
CA TYR A 233 9.61 17.45 9.69
C TYR A 233 9.69 16.78 11.07
N TYR A 234 9.89 15.46 11.11
CA TYR A 234 10.03 14.71 12.36
C TYR A 234 11.29 15.11 13.11
N TYR A 235 12.43 15.23 12.43
CA TYR A 235 13.69 15.64 13.07
C TYR A 235 13.59 17.05 13.64
N TYR A 236 13.08 18.02 12.90
CA TYR A 236 12.95 19.40 13.39
C TYR A 236 11.95 19.51 14.56
N ASN A 237 10.83 18.78 14.55
CA ASN A 237 9.87 18.82 15.65
C ASN A 237 10.32 18.01 16.88
N ILE A 238 10.97 16.86 16.70
CA ILE A 238 11.49 16.05 17.82
C ILE A 238 12.74 16.70 18.43
N CYS A 239 13.67 17.23 17.63
CA CYS A 239 14.82 17.95 18.19
C CYS A 239 14.39 19.20 18.97
N GLN A 240 13.34 19.92 18.54
CA GLN A 240 12.78 21.02 19.34
C GLN A 240 12.18 20.52 20.67
N HIS A 241 11.47 19.38 20.68
CA HIS A 241 10.89 18.82 21.90
C HIS A 241 11.92 18.18 22.85
N PHE A 242 12.94 17.49 22.33
CA PHE A 242 14.00 16.88 23.15
C PHE A 242 15.01 17.91 23.67
N ILE A 243 15.32 18.96 22.90
CA ILE A 243 16.16 20.08 23.39
C ILE A 243 15.39 20.93 24.43
N GLY A 244 14.06 21.00 24.33
CA GLY A 244 13.21 21.63 25.36
C GLY A 244 13.18 20.84 26.68
N LEU A 245 13.11 19.51 26.62
CA LEU A 245 13.07 18.65 27.80
C LEU A 245 14.44 18.49 28.50
N MET A 246 15.56 18.61 27.77
CA MET A 246 16.90 18.61 28.38
C MET A 246 17.34 19.97 28.96
N LYS A 247 16.62 21.07 28.68
CA LYS A 247 16.91 22.39 29.27
C LYS A 247 16.17 22.67 30.60
N ILE A 248 15.35 21.75 31.09
CA ILE A 248 14.63 21.87 32.38
C ILE A 248 15.21 20.92 33.44
N SER A 249 16.42 20.36 33.22
CA SER A 249 17.05 19.45 34.20
C SER A 249 18.55 19.68 34.38
N ILE A 250 19.02 20.92 34.26
CA ILE A 250 20.29 21.37 34.84
C ILE A 250 20.02 22.68 35.57
#